data_AF-A0A8X8WUQ2-F1
#
_entry.id   AF-A0A8X8WUQ2-F1
#
_cell.length_a   1.000
_cell.length_b   1.000
_cell.length_c   1.000
_cell.angle_alpha   90.00
_cell.angle_beta   90.00
_cell.angle_gamma   90.00
#
_symmetry.space_group_name_H-M   'P 1'
#
loop_
_entity.id
_entity.type
_entity.pdbx_description
1 polymer ?
#
loop_
_entity_poly.entity_id
_entity_poly.type
_entity_poly.pdbx_seq_one_letter_code
_entity_poly.pdbx_strand_id
1 'polypeptide(L)'
;MEGNSSGGGGGGGGNDLELLCKTLQVEHKLFYFDLKENPRGRYLKISEKTSATRSTIIVPSNGIAWFLDLFNYYVNSDDQDVFYFDVGENRRGRFLKISEASVSRNRSTIIVPAGNAHDEGWAAFRNILGEINETSQLVVLPNQNSEAPERLVGLSDDVGAGFISSHGSRSAPAAEVNVDCSSDLPPASDDIGNMGVSKMIRADQKKFFFDLGNNNRGHFLRISEVTDSDRSSIILPLSGLKQFHEMVGHFVEITKDKIEGMTGANVRTVDPPQR
;
A
#
# COMPACT_ATOMS: atom_id res chain seq x y z
N MET A 1 -11.69 -19.79 49.86
CA MET A 1 -12.11 -20.38 48.57
C MET A 1 -11.28 -19.73 47.49
N GLU A 2 -10.26 -20.45 47.05
CA GLU A 2 -9.38 -20.07 45.94
C GLU A 2 -10.15 -20.26 44.62
N GLY A 3 -10.07 -19.27 43.73
CA GLY A 3 -10.65 -19.31 42.40
C GLY A 3 -9.56 -19.30 41.34
N ASN A 4 -8.84 -20.41 41.22
CA ASN A 4 -7.86 -20.65 40.16
C ASN A 4 -8.59 -20.93 38.85
N SER A 5 -8.59 -19.97 37.92
CA SER A 5 -9.10 -20.17 36.55
C SER A 5 -7.95 -20.39 35.59
N SER A 6 -7.49 -21.64 35.56
CA SER A 6 -6.73 -22.23 34.46
C SER A 6 -7.66 -22.59 33.30
N GLY A 7 -7.27 -22.27 32.07
CA GLY A 7 -7.86 -22.93 30.90
C GLY A 7 -7.71 -22.14 29.60
N GLY A 8 -6.87 -22.64 28.70
CA GLY A 8 -6.81 -22.15 27.33
C GLY A 8 -5.52 -22.40 26.55
N GLY A 9 -4.76 -23.44 26.90
CA GLY A 9 -3.65 -23.91 26.08
C GLY A 9 -4.17 -24.54 24.78
N GLY A 10 -3.61 -24.12 23.65
CA GLY A 10 -3.94 -24.67 22.33
C GLY A 10 -2.88 -24.35 21.27
N GLY A 11 -1.99 -25.32 21.03
CA GLY A 11 -1.60 -25.69 19.65
C GLY A 11 -0.17 -25.40 19.18
N GLY A 12 0.66 -26.47 19.17
CA GLY A 12 1.77 -26.74 18.23
C GLY A 12 3.08 -26.00 18.52
N GLY A 13 4.20 -26.64 18.83
CA GLY A 13 4.73 -27.86 18.22
C GLY A 13 6.00 -27.50 17.43
N GLY A 14 7.11 -27.35 18.13
CA GLY A 14 8.43 -27.01 17.59
C GLY A 14 9.32 -26.52 18.74
N ASN A 15 10.58 -26.93 18.78
CA ASN A 15 11.55 -26.59 19.84
C ASN A 15 12.01 -25.12 19.78
N ASP A 16 11.10 -24.23 19.41
CA ASP A 16 11.41 -22.85 19.08
C ASP A 16 11.25 -22.01 20.35
N LEU A 17 12.34 -21.38 20.77
CA LEU A 17 12.38 -20.51 21.93
C LEU A 17 11.66 -19.19 21.58
N GLU A 18 10.64 -18.84 22.35
CA GLU A 18 9.94 -17.58 22.21
C GLU A 18 10.71 -16.45 22.90
N LEU A 19 11.16 -15.46 22.13
CA LEU A 19 11.98 -14.37 22.62
C LEU A 19 11.16 -13.13 22.99
N LEU A 20 10.14 -12.81 22.18
CA LEU A 20 9.26 -11.68 22.39
C LEU A 20 7.96 -11.86 21.62
N CYS A 21 6.85 -11.50 22.25
CA CYS A 21 5.54 -11.42 21.60
C CYS A 21 4.92 -10.04 21.79
N LYS A 22 4.35 -9.50 20.71
CA LYS A 22 3.57 -8.26 20.72
C LYS A 22 2.32 -8.44 19.86
N THR A 23 1.31 -7.61 20.14
CA THR A 23 0.07 -7.60 19.36
C THR A 23 -0.27 -6.20 18.90
N LEU A 24 -0.92 -6.10 17.75
CA LEU A 24 -1.40 -4.85 17.18
C LEU A 24 -2.81 -5.06 16.64
N GLN A 25 -3.77 -4.31 17.16
CA GLN A 25 -5.12 -4.27 16.61
C GLN A 25 -5.24 -3.13 15.61
N VAL A 26 -5.69 -3.45 14.40
CA VAL A 26 -5.98 -2.47 13.34
C VAL A 26 -7.36 -2.79 12.79
N GLU A 27 -8.29 -1.86 12.92
CA GLU A 27 -9.70 -2.07 12.55
C GLU A 27 -10.27 -3.34 13.23
N HIS A 28 -10.73 -4.31 12.42
CA HIS A 28 -11.29 -5.60 12.85
C HIS A 28 -10.26 -6.75 12.77
N LYS A 29 -8.97 -6.41 12.57
CA LYS A 29 -7.88 -7.38 12.43
C LYS A 29 -6.96 -7.29 13.64
N LEU A 30 -6.49 -8.46 14.10
CA LEU A 30 -5.52 -8.57 15.17
C LEU A 30 -4.25 -9.22 14.63
N PHE A 31 -3.14 -8.50 14.70
CA PHE A 31 -1.83 -8.98 14.31
C PHE A 31 -1.05 -9.45 15.53
N TYR A 32 -0.42 -10.62 15.43
CA TYR A 32 0.51 -11.16 16.41
C TYR A 32 1.91 -11.16 15.81
N PHE A 33 2.87 -10.65 16.57
CA PHE A 33 4.28 -10.59 16.21
C PHE A 33 5.06 -11.42 17.22
N ASP A 34 5.52 -12.58 16.80
CA ASP A 34 6.25 -13.52 17.65
C ASP A 34 7.68 -13.64 17.14
N LEU A 35 8.64 -13.04 17.84
CA LEU A 35 10.06 -13.24 17.59
C LEU A 35 10.49 -14.55 18.26
N LYS A 36 10.92 -15.51 17.46
CA LYS A 36 11.29 -16.86 17.89
C LYS A 36 12.69 -17.22 17.43
N GLU A 37 13.30 -18.17 18.12
CA GLU A 37 14.62 -18.71 17.82
C GLU A 37 14.57 -20.22 17.72
N ASN A 38 15.16 -20.76 16.66
CA ASN A 38 15.35 -22.18 16.47
C ASN A 38 16.81 -22.46 16.08
N PRO A 39 17.25 -23.73 15.98
CA PRO A 39 18.63 -24.05 15.60
C PRO A 39 19.08 -23.50 14.24
N ARG A 40 18.15 -23.07 13.37
CA ARG A 40 18.46 -22.43 12.07
C ARG A 40 18.63 -20.91 12.18
N GLY A 41 18.27 -20.32 13.32
CA GLY A 41 18.38 -18.90 13.61
C GLY A 41 17.08 -18.29 14.14
N ARG A 42 17.09 -16.95 14.21
CA ARG A 42 15.95 -16.16 14.67
C ARG A 42 15.03 -15.77 13.50
N TYR A 43 13.73 -15.74 13.76
CA TYR A 43 12.73 -15.33 12.79
C TYR A 43 11.55 -14.63 13.48
N LEU A 44 10.90 -13.73 12.76
CA LEU A 44 9.68 -13.05 13.18
C LEU A 44 8.48 -13.69 12.50
N LYS A 45 7.59 -14.29 13.28
CA LYS A 45 6.31 -14.82 12.81
C LYS A 45 5.26 -13.74 12.94
N ILE A 46 4.62 -13.37 11.83
CA ILE A 46 3.57 -12.36 11.80
C ILE A 46 2.26 -13.06 11.43
N SER A 47 1.36 -13.20 12.41
CA SER A 47 0.03 -13.79 12.19
C SER A 47 -1.02 -12.70 12.07
N GLU A 48 -1.82 -12.72 11.02
CA GLU A 48 -3.07 -11.95 10.91
C GLU A 48 -4.23 -12.83 11.37
N LYS A 49 -5.01 -12.38 12.34
CA LYS A 49 -6.26 -13.01 12.76
C LYS A 49 -7.44 -12.09 12.45
N THR A 50 -8.39 -12.61 11.70
CA THR A 50 -9.72 -12.01 11.49
C THR A 50 -10.78 -12.84 12.19
N SER A 51 -12.05 -12.43 12.13
CA SER A 51 -13.16 -13.25 12.63
C SER A 51 -13.33 -14.58 11.88
N ALA A 52 -12.84 -14.68 10.64
CA ALA A 52 -13.06 -15.83 9.76
C ALA A 52 -11.80 -16.68 9.54
N THR A 53 -10.64 -16.04 9.43
CA THR A 53 -9.41 -16.69 8.99
C THR A 53 -8.23 -16.28 9.84
N ARG A 54 -7.20 -17.14 9.84
CA ARG A 54 -5.87 -16.82 10.35
C ARG A 54 -4.85 -17.09 9.25
N SER A 55 -4.10 -16.07 8.89
CA SER A 55 -3.00 -16.17 7.93
C SER A 55 -1.69 -15.84 8.63
N THR A 56 -0.56 -16.35 8.14
CA THR A 56 0.73 -16.13 8.79
C THR A 56 1.85 -16.08 7.75
N ILE A 57 2.76 -15.14 7.95
CA ILE A 57 4.06 -15.10 7.26
C ILE A 57 5.19 -15.26 8.27
N ILE A 58 6.33 -15.76 7.81
CA ILE A 58 7.54 -16.01 8.58
C ILE A 58 8.70 -15.25 7.94
N VAL A 59 9.13 -14.18 8.59
CA VAL A 59 10.21 -13.31 8.13
C VAL A 59 11.51 -13.71 8.84
N PRO A 60 12.54 -14.19 8.13
CA PRO A 60 13.84 -14.44 8.74
C PRO A 60 14.44 -13.15 9.32
N SER A 61 15.22 -13.25 10.40
CA SER A 61 15.73 -12.06 11.11
C SER A 61 16.55 -11.09 10.24
N ASN A 62 17.30 -11.61 9.26
CA ASN A 62 18.04 -10.79 8.29
C ASN A 62 17.12 -9.96 7.38
N GLY A 63 15.86 -10.38 7.18
CA GLY A 63 14.89 -9.70 6.33
C GLY A 63 14.05 -8.64 7.04
N ILE A 64 14.03 -8.61 8.38
CA ILE A 64 13.16 -7.70 9.16
C ILE A 64 13.55 -6.24 8.92
N ALA A 65 14.85 -5.94 8.82
CA ALA A 65 15.32 -4.57 8.55
C ALA A 65 14.80 -4.04 7.21
N TRP A 66 14.77 -4.88 6.16
CA TRP A 66 14.25 -4.46 4.86
C TRP A 66 12.73 -4.21 4.88
N PHE A 67 11.98 -4.92 5.72
CA PHE A 67 10.56 -4.60 5.94
C PHE A 67 10.41 -3.22 6.56
N LEU A 68 11.26 -2.88 7.55
CA LEU A 68 11.25 -1.57 8.19
C LEU A 68 11.53 -0.45 7.17
N ASP A 69 12.59 -0.60 6.38
CA ASP A 69 12.97 0.39 5.35
C ASP A 69 11.84 0.58 4.32
N LEU A 70 11.17 -0.51 3.94
CA LEU A 70 10.06 -0.47 3.01
C LEU A 70 8.82 0.22 3.60
N PHE A 71 8.47 -0.08 4.85
CA PHE A 71 7.37 0.61 5.51
C PHE A 71 7.71 2.08 5.75
N ASN A 72 8.96 2.41 6.08
CA ASN A 72 9.43 3.78 6.18
C ASN A 72 9.27 4.53 4.85
N TYR A 73 9.57 3.88 3.72
CA TYR A 73 9.26 4.43 2.40
C TYR A 73 7.77 4.75 2.28
N TYR A 74 6.87 3.81 2.58
CA TYR A 74 5.43 4.07 2.46
C TYR A 74 4.89 5.12 3.45
N VAL A 75 5.41 5.16 4.68
CA VAL A 75 4.98 6.09 5.74
C VAL A 75 5.45 7.51 5.45
N ASN A 76 6.69 7.69 4.97
CA ASN A 76 7.25 9.01 4.70
C ASN A 76 6.99 9.50 3.27
N SER A 77 6.26 8.73 2.46
CA SER A 77 5.79 9.16 1.14
C SER A 77 4.59 10.11 1.25
N ASP A 78 4.67 11.12 2.13
CA ASP A 78 3.60 12.14 2.29
C ASP A 78 3.31 12.93 0.99
N ASP A 79 4.19 12.80 -0.02
CA ASP A 79 4.10 13.44 -1.33
C ASP A 79 3.74 12.50 -2.50
N GLN A 80 3.57 11.19 -2.27
CA GLN A 80 3.11 10.27 -3.33
C GLN A 80 1.75 9.68 -2.98
N ASP A 81 0.71 10.50 -3.17
CA ASP A 81 -0.66 10.01 -3.22
C ASP A 81 -0.77 8.98 -4.36
N VAL A 82 -1.03 7.73 -4.00
CA VAL A 82 -1.22 6.67 -4.99
C VAL A 82 -2.69 6.68 -5.41
N PHE A 83 -2.95 7.00 -6.67
CA PHE A 83 -4.29 6.94 -7.23
C PHE A 83 -4.60 5.53 -7.74
N TYR A 84 -5.73 4.98 -7.30
CA TYR A 84 -6.30 3.73 -7.79
C TYR A 84 -7.42 4.05 -8.76
N PHE A 85 -7.43 3.36 -9.89
CA PHE A 85 -8.42 3.52 -10.95
C PHE A 85 -9.16 2.20 -11.13
N ASP A 86 -10.44 2.18 -10.77
CA ASP A 86 -11.30 1.00 -10.87
C ASP A 86 -12.48 1.29 -11.78
N VAL A 87 -12.81 0.37 -12.70
CA VAL A 87 -14.07 0.46 -13.47
C VAL A 87 -15.13 -0.38 -12.78
N GLY A 88 -16.28 0.23 -12.50
CA GLY A 88 -17.44 -0.43 -11.92
C GLY A 88 -18.69 -0.25 -12.77
N GLU A 89 -19.71 -1.07 -12.50
CA GLU A 89 -21.01 -1.01 -13.16
C GLU A 89 -22.14 -1.05 -12.12
N ASN A 90 -23.16 -0.21 -12.30
CA ASN A 90 -24.36 -0.21 -11.47
C ASN A 90 -25.62 -0.04 -12.34
N ARG A 91 -26.81 -0.05 -11.73
CA ARG A 91 -28.09 0.14 -12.45
C ARG A 91 -28.19 1.45 -13.25
N ARG A 92 -27.32 2.42 -12.98
CA ARG A 92 -27.24 3.72 -13.68
C ARG A 92 -26.19 3.73 -14.79
N GLY A 93 -25.46 2.63 -15.00
CA GLY A 93 -24.41 2.48 -16.02
C GLY A 93 -23.01 2.23 -15.44
N ARG A 94 -22.02 2.27 -16.32
CA ARG A 94 -20.60 2.12 -15.97
C ARG A 94 -20.02 3.41 -15.39
N PHE A 95 -19.04 3.28 -14.51
CA PHE A 95 -18.35 4.41 -13.89
C PHE A 95 -16.89 4.08 -13.61
N LEU A 96 -16.03 5.09 -13.73
CA LEU A 96 -14.64 5.04 -13.30
C LEU A 96 -14.58 5.59 -11.88
N LYS A 97 -14.01 4.82 -10.96
CA LYS A 97 -13.76 5.22 -9.58
C LYS A 97 -12.27 5.50 -9.44
N ILE A 98 -11.96 6.72 -9.01
CA ILE A 98 -10.60 7.15 -8.75
C ILE A 98 -10.50 7.32 -7.24
N SER A 99 -9.71 6.47 -6.57
CA SER A 99 -9.50 6.54 -5.12
C SER A 99 -8.06 6.97 -4.82
N GLU A 100 -7.91 8.01 -4.02
CA GLU A 100 -6.62 8.44 -3.48
C GLU A 100 -6.30 7.61 -2.24
N ALA A 101 -5.17 6.91 -2.27
CA ALA A 101 -4.60 6.31 -1.07
C ALA A 101 -3.39 7.12 -0.62
N SER A 102 -3.57 7.80 0.50
CA SER A 102 -2.48 8.31 1.30
C SER A 102 -2.46 7.55 2.62
N VAL A 103 -1.27 7.33 3.18
CA VAL A 103 -1.10 6.74 4.52
C VAL A 103 -1.60 7.70 5.61
N SER A 104 -1.62 9.00 5.32
CA SER A 104 -1.89 10.06 6.30
C SER A 104 -3.21 10.83 6.06
N ARG A 105 -3.86 10.72 4.89
CA ARG A 105 -5.10 11.45 4.57
C ARG A 105 -6.34 10.56 4.47
N ASN A 106 -7.51 11.13 4.78
CA ASN A 106 -8.81 10.50 4.57
C ASN A 106 -8.99 10.16 3.08
N ARG A 107 -9.44 8.94 2.80
CA ARG A 107 -9.75 8.45 1.44
C ARG A 107 -10.60 9.45 0.67
N SER A 108 -10.02 10.13 -0.32
CA SER A 108 -10.79 10.85 -1.32
C SER A 108 -11.17 9.85 -2.43
N THR A 109 -12.41 9.92 -2.91
CA THR A 109 -12.84 9.08 -4.04
C THR A 109 -13.73 9.90 -4.94
N ILE A 110 -13.33 9.97 -6.20
CA ILE A 110 -14.08 10.60 -7.28
C ILE A 110 -14.70 9.49 -8.11
N ILE A 111 -15.95 9.70 -8.55
CA ILE A 111 -16.64 8.80 -9.46
C ILE A 111 -16.92 9.58 -10.75
N VAL A 112 -16.38 9.10 -11.85
CA VAL A 112 -16.60 9.63 -13.20
C VAL A 112 -17.57 8.70 -13.94
N PRO A 113 -18.84 9.07 -14.10
CA PRO A 113 -19.80 8.26 -14.86
C PRO A 113 -19.39 8.20 -16.34
N ALA A 114 -19.60 7.04 -16.97
CA ALA A 114 -19.34 6.86 -18.40
C ALA A 114 -20.23 7.74 -19.29
N GLY A 115 -21.38 8.20 -18.77
CA GLY A 115 -22.37 8.96 -19.52
C GLY A 115 -23.42 8.07 -20.17
N ASN A 116 -24.30 8.68 -20.96
CA ASN A 116 -25.52 8.05 -21.46
C ASN A 116 -25.29 7.26 -22.78
N ALA A 117 -24.16 7.52 -23.45
CA ALA A 117 -23.77 6.90 -24.72
C ALA A 117 -22.24 6.65 -24.75
N HIS A 118 -21.82 5.47 -25.23
CA HIS A 118 -20.45 5.09 -25.64
C HIS A 118 -19.26 5.74 -24.89
N ASP A 119 -19.32 5.82 -23.55
CA ASP A 119 -18.24 6.36 -22.70
C ASP A 119 -17.86 7.85 -22.95
N GLU A 120 -18.79 8.65 -23.50
CA GLU A 120 -18.60 10.09 -23.74
C GLU A 120 -18.11 10.85 -22.50
N GLY A 121 -18.60 10.47 -21.30
CA GLY A 121 -18.21 11.09 -20.04
C GLY A 121 -16.73 10.87 -19.70
N TRP A 122 -16.16 9.72 -20.05
CA TRP A 122 -14.74 9.44 -19.83
C TRP A 122 -13.87 10.14 -20.87
N ALA A 123 -14.31 10.20 -22.13
CA ALA A 123 -13.62 10.96 -23.18
C ALA A 123 -13.57 12.45 -22.83
N ALA A 124 -14.67 13.03 -22.35
CA ALA A 124 -14.71 14.40 -21.87
C ALA A 124 -13.76 14.62 -20.69
N PHE A 125 -13.78 13.74 -19.69
CA PHE A 125 -12.87 13.81 -18.54
C PHE A 125 -11.39 13.75 -18.97
N ARG A 126 -11.04 12.84 -19.88
CA ARG A 126 -9.69 12.72 -20.44
C ARG A 126 -9.24 14.00 -21.15
N ASN A 127 -10.11 14.60 -21.97
CA ASN A 127 -9.79 15.81 -22.72
C ASN A 127 -9.55 16.99 -21.78
N ILE A 128 -10.38 17.16 -20.75
CA ILE A 128 -10.21 18.21 -19.72
C ILE A 128 -8.89 18.02 -18.97
N LEU A 129 -8.54 16.78 -18.58
CA LEU A 129 -7.25 16.51 -17.96
C LEU A 129 -6.06 16.82 -18.89
N GLY A 130 -6.21 16.55 -20.19
CA GLY A 130 -5.23 16.92 -21.21
C GLY A 130 -5.02 18.43 -21.28
N GLU A 131 -6.11 19.20 -21.35
CA GLU A 131 -6.09 20.67 -21.37
C GLU A 131 -5.44 21.27 -20.10
N ILE A 132 -5.78 20.74 -18.93
CA ILE A 132 -5.17 21.14 -17.66
C ILE A 132 -3.67 20.85 -17.66
N ASN A 133 -3.26 19.68 -18.17
CA ASN A 133 -1.85 19.30 -18.23
C ASN A 133 -1.04 20.12 -19.25
N GLU A 134 -1.65 20.55 -20.35
CA GLU A 134 -1.02 21.48 -21.30
C GLU A 134 -0.89 22.88 -20.68
N THR A 135 -1.93 23.33 -19.98
CA THR A 135 -1.93 24.64 -19.30
C THR A 135 -0.92 24.69 -18.16
N SER A 136 -0.78 23.62 -17.37
CA SER A 136 0.16 23.56 -16.24
C SER A 136 1.63 23.65 -16.68
N GLN A 137 1.95 23.17 -17.89
CA GLN A 137 3.30 23.27 -18.47
C GLN A 137 3.66 24.70 -18.90
N LEU A 138 2.68 25.56 -19.16
CA LEU A 138 2.91 26.98 -19.48
C LEU A 138 3.10 27.85 -18.21
N VAL A 139 2.66 27.37 -17.04
CA VAL A 139 2.77 28.09 -15.75
C VAL A 139 4.19 27.96 -15.14
N VAL A 140 5.04 27.07 -15.65
CA VAL A 140 6.45 26.95 -15.23
C VAL A 140 7.35 27.84 -16.09
N LEU A 141 7.19 29.16 -15.98
CA LEU A 141 8.21 30.12 -16.40
C LEU A 141 8.93 30.65 -15.15
N PRO A 142 10.27 30.50 -15.03
CA PRO A 142 10.99 31.07 -13.91
C PRO A 142 11.00 32.59 -14.04
N ASN A 143 10.53 33.25 -12.99
CA ASN A 143 10.72 34.68 -12.71
C ASN A 143 12.15 35.10 -13.10
N GLN A 144 12.29 35.89 -14.17
CA GLN A 144 13.42 36.80 -14.28
C GLN A 144 12.99 38.13 -13.65
N ASN A 145 13.66 38.46 -12.55
CA ASN A 145 13.65 39.75 -11.89
C ASN A 145 13.60 40.90 -12.91
N SER A 146 12.62 41.80 -12.73
CA SER A 146 12.82 43.24 -12.93
C SER A 146 11.73 44.01 -12.17
N GLU A 147 12.18 44.58 -11.05
CA GLU A 147 11.78 45.82 -10.39
C GLU A 147 10.36 46.40 -10.63
N ALA A 148 9.61 46.55 -9.54
CA ALA A 148 8.59 47.60 -9.42
C ALA A 148 9.30 48.97 -9.24
N PRO A 149 8.71 50.12 -9.64
CA PRO A 149 7.73 50.73 -8.74
C PRO A 149 6.62 51.64 -9.37
N GLU A 150 5.67 51.95 -8.49
CA GLU A 150 4.76 53.13 -8.42
C GLU A 150 3.42 53.21 -9.20
N ARG A 151 2.34 53.07 -8.40
CA ARG A 151 1.11 53.88 -8.32
C ARG A 151 0.30 54.18 -9.60
N LEU A 152 -0.93 53.64 -9.64
CA LEU A 152 -2.13 54.51 -9.67
C LEU A 152 -3.38 53.81 -9.12
N VAL A 153 -4.21 54.63 -8.48
CA VAL A 153 -5.51 54.39 -7.86
C VAL A 153 -6.60 54.16 -8.91
N GLY A 154 -7.56 53.27 -8.61
CA GLY A 154 -8.97 53.56 -8.90
C GLY A 154 -9.80 52.46 -9.58
N LEU A 155 -10.90 52.11 -8.91
CA LEU A 155 -12.22 51.75 -9.46
C LEU A 155 -12.29 50.32 -10.07
N SER A 156 -13.35 49.52 -9.94
CA SER A 156 -14.67 49.61 -9.31
C SER A 156 -15.27 48.20 -9.40
N ASP A 157 -16.25 47.93 -8.56
CA ASP A 157 -17.13 46.76 -8.53
C ASP A 157 -17.62 46.28 -9.91
N ASP A 158 -17.72 44.95 -10.09
CA ASP A 158 -18.99 44.35 -10.54
C ASP A 158 -18.99 42.82 -10.36
N VAL A 159 -19.83 42.33 -9.43
CA VAL A 159 -20.20 40.91 -9.29
C VAL A 159 -21.48 40.71 -10.09
N GLY A 160 -21.34 40.42 -11.38
CA GLY A 160 -22.44 40.17 -12.31
C GLY A 160 -22.64 38.68 -12.59
N ALA A 161 -23.73 38.12 -12.08
CA ALA A 161 -24.23 36.80 -12.42
C ALA A 161 -24.79 36.73 -13.86
N GLY A 162 -24.59 35.59 -14.52
CA GLY A 162 -25.40 35.13 -15.66
C GLY A 162 -24.82 35.44 -17.04
N PHE A 163 -24.63 34.44 -17.89
CA PHE A 163 -25.67 33.94 -18.80
C PHE A 163 -25.12 32.80 -19.68
N ILE A 164 -25.98 31.81 -19.88
CA ILE A 164 -25.83 30.68 -20.78
C ILE A 164 -26.05 31.20 -22.20
N SER A 165 -25.23 30.82 -23.17
CA SER A 165 -25.57 30.93 -24.59
C SER A 165 -25.19 29.64 -25.31
N SER A 166 -26.20 28.78 -25.43
CA SER A 166 -26.29 27.67 -26.37
C SER A 166 -26.70 28.24 -27.73
N HIS A 167 -25.88 28.06 -28.77
CA HIS A 167 -26.36 27.94 -30.15
C HIS A 167 -25.47 26.97 -30.91
N GLY A 168 -26.05 25.84 -31.31
CA GLY A 168 -25.42 24.84 -32.14
C GLY A 168 -25.55 25.12 -33.64
N SER A 169 -24.74 24.40 -34.42
CA SER A 169 -25.13 23.57 -35.58
C SER A 169 -23.99 23.51 -36.62
N ARG A 170 -23.39 22.32 -36.80
CA ARG A 170 -22.95 21.84 -38.11
C ARG A 170 -22.65 20.35 -38.09
N SER A 171 -23.12 19.69 -39.15
CA SER A 171 -23.28 18.25 -39.37
C SER A 171 -22.09 17.58 -40.09
N ALA A 172 -21.84 16.32 -39.68
CA ALA A 172 -21.24 15.08 -40.24
C ALA A 172 -20.65 15.02 -41.69
N PRO A 173 -19.82 13.99 -42.06
CA PRO A 173 -20.24 12.56 -42.11
C PRO A 173 -19.19 11.48 -41.71
N ALA A 174 -19.71 10.25 -41.66
CA ALA A 174 -19.12 8.98 -41.22
C ALA A 174 -18.14 8.31 -42.19
N ALA A 175 -17.30 7.42 -41.63
CA ALA A 175 -16.75 6.25 -42.33
C ALA A 175 -16.64 5.08 -41.34
N GLU A 176 -17.40 4.03 -41.61
CA GLU A 176 -17.32 2.71 -40.96
C GLU A 176 -16.15 1.91 -41.54
N VAL A 177 -15.43 1.17 -40.71
CA VAL A 177 -14.76 -0.07 -41.16
C VAL A 177 -14.90 -1.14 -40.07
N ASN A 178 -15.63 -2.18 -40.46
CA ASN A 178 -15.90 -3.41 -39.74
C ASN A 178 -14.71 -4.38 -39.92
N VAL A 179 -14.22 -4.99 -38.85
CA VAL A 179 -13.36 -6.20 -38.90
C VAL A 179 -13.71 -7.11 -37.73
N ASP A 180 -14.48 -8.15 -38.03
CA ASP A 180 -14.60 -9.39 -37.24
C ASP A 180 -13.32 -10.23 -37.42
N CYS A 181 -12.77 -10.79 -36.35
CA CYS A 181 -12.26 -12.17 -36.36
C CYS A 181 -11.94 -12.70 -34.95
N SER A 182 -12.52 -13.86 -34.66
CA SER A 182 -12.44 -14.65 -33.44
C SER A 182 -11.11 -15.40 -33.31
N SER A 183 -10.64 -15.59 -32.07
CA SER A 183 -9.86 -16.78 -31.69
C SER A 183 -9.81 -16.94 -30.17
N ASP A 184 -10.27 -18.11 -29.73
CA ASP A 184 -10.35 -18.64 -28.37
C ASP A 184 -9.03 -18.63 -27.59
N LEU A 185 -9.07 -18.21 -26.32
CA LEU A 185 -8.08 -18.52 -25.28
C LEU A 185 -8.79 -18.68 -23.91
N PRO A 186 -8.28 -19.56 -23.01
CA PRO A 186 -9.01 -20.06 -21.84
C PRO A 186 -9.12 -19.01 -20.72
N PRO A 187 -10.02 -19.19 -19.71
CA PRO A 187 -10.19 -18.22 -18.65
C PRO A 187 -9.00 -18.30 -17.69
N ALA A 188 -8.01 -17.45 -17.90
CA ALA A 188 -7.10 -17.06 -16.84
C ALA A 188 -7.87 -16.13 -15.90
N SER A 189 -8.14 -16.63 -14.69
CA SER A 189 -8.61 -15.92 -13.51
C SER A 189 -8.53 -14.38 -13.60
N ASP A 190 -9.69 -13.73 -13.45
CA ASP A 190 -9.88 -12.28 -13.34
C ASP A 190 -9.07 -11.65 -12.20
N ASP A 191 -7.78 -11.44 -12.41
CA ASP A 191 -6.91 -10.66 -11.52
C ASP A 191 -6.07 -9.65 -12.35
N ILE A 192 -6.67 -9.14 -13.43
CA ILE A 192 -6.09 -8.13 -14.32
C ILE A 192 -6.76 -6.80 -14.00
N GLY A 193 -6.11 -5.99 -13.15
CA GLY A 193 -6.59 -4.62 -12.90
C GLY A 193 -5.85 -3.80 -11.85
N ASN A 194 -4.83 -4.31 -11.17
CA ASN A 194 -4.24 -3.59 -10.04
C ASN A 194 -2.72 -3.75 -9.96
N MET A 195 -2.00 -3.26 -10.98
CA MET A 195 -0.54 -3.03 -10.91
C MET A 195 -0.25 -1.68 -10.24
N GLY A 196 -0.65 -1.55 -8.98
CA GLY A 196 0.03 -0.61 -8.08
C GLY A 196 1.49 -1.01 -7.93
N VAL A 197 2.35 -0.08 -7.52
CA VAL A 197 3.81 -0.27 -7.34
C VAL A 197 4.15 -1.50 -6.48
N SER A 198 4.27 -2.67 -7.10
CA SER A 198 4.62 -3.91 -6.40
C SER A 198 6.11 -3.91 -6.09
N LYS A 199 6.47 -3.98 -4.80
CA LYS A 199 7.86 -4.09 -4.37
C LYS A 199 8.14 -5.53 -3.93
N MET A 200 9.38 -5.99 -4.12
CA MET A 200 9.78 -7.36 -3.79
C MET A 200 11.07 -7.37 -2.97
N ILE A 201 11.07 -8.16 -1.90
CA ILE A 201 12.23 -8.41 -1.03
C ILE A 201 12.56 -9.90 -1.09
N ARG A 202 13.84 -10.26 -1.08
CA ARG A 202 14.29 -11.65 -0.93
C ARG A 202 15.03 -11.79 0.38
N ALA A 203 14.62 -12.76 1.21
CA ALA A 203 15.33 -13.13 2.43
C ALA A 203 15.46 -14.65 2.48
N ASP A 204 16.70 -15.13 2.53
CA ASP A 204 17.03 -16.55 2.38
C ASP A 204 16.40 -17.16 1.11
N GLN A 205 15.64 -18.25 1.27
CA GLN A 205 14.89 -18.92 0.20
C GLN A 205 13.46 -18.39 0.04
N LYS A 206 13.12 -17.27 0.68
CA LYS A 206 11.77 -16.68 0.66
C LYS A 206 11.75 -15.40 -0.16
N LYS A 207 10.68 -15.23 -0.94
CA LYS A 207 10.38 -14.00 -1.68
C LYS A 207 9.15 -13.36 -1.06
N PHE A 208 9.25 -12.08 -0.71
CA PHE A 208 8.15 -11.30 -0.18
C PHE A 208 7.70 -10.28 -1.22
N PHE A 209 6.40 -10.29 -1.53
CA PHE A 209 5.77 -9.33 -2.44
C PHE A 209 4.88 -8.38 -1.64
N PHE A 210 4.99 -7.10 -1.95
CA PHE A 210 4.28 -6.02 -1.29
C PHE A 210 3.39 -5.34 -2.33
N ASP A 211 2.12 -5.72 -2.33
CA ASP A 211 1.15 -5.27 -3.32
C ASP A 211 0.17 -4.29 -2.68
N LEU A 212 0.16 -3.07 -3.20
CA LEU A 212 -0.81 -2.05 -2.84
C LEU A 212 -2.16 -2.35 -3.52
N GLY A 213 -3.24 -2.43 -2.75
CA GLY A 213 -4.57 -2.80 -3.21
C GLY A 213 -5.68 -1.89 -2.68
N ASN A 214 -6.82 -1.90 -3.37
CA ASN A 214 -8.04 -1.16 -3.00
C ASN A 214 -9.23 -2.12 -2.94
N ASN A 215 -10.13 -1.90 -1.98
CA ASN A 215 -11.42 -2.57 -1.94
C ASN A 215 -12.51 -1.62 -1.39
N ASN A 216 -13.71 -2.16 -1.17
CA ASN A 216 -14.83 -1.38 -0.63
C ASN A 216 -14.56 -0.88 0.79
N ARG A 217 -13.78 -1.60 1.60
CA ARG A 217 -13.41 -1.22 2.97
C ARG A 217 -12.30 -0.17 3.00
N GLY A 218 -11.45 -0.12 2.00
CA GLY A 218 -10.39 0.87 1.87
C GLY A 218 -9.15 0.32 1.18
N HIS A 219 -8.04 1.04 1.36
CA HIS A 219 -6.74 0.66 0.82
C HIS A 219 -6.00 -0.26 1.78
N PHE A 220 -5.25 -1.20 1.22
CA PHE A 220 -4.49 -2.17 1.99
C PHE A 220 -3.17 -2.50 1.31
N LEU A 221 -2.22 -2.96 2.11
CA LEU A 221 -0.98 -3.56 1.64
C LEU A 221 -1.07 -5.08 1.84
N ARG A 222 -1.06 -5.83 0.75
CA ARG A 222 -0.95 -7.30 0.78
C ARG A 222 0.53 -7.67 0.81
N ILE A 223 0.92 -8.39 1.84
CA ILE A 223 2.27 -8.91 2.02
C ILE A 223 2.22 -10.41 1.78
N SER A 224 2.72 -10.86 0.63
CA SER A 224 2.76 -12.28 0.27
C SER A 224 4.15 -12.85 0.53
N GLU A 225 4.23 -13.94 1.29
CA GLU A 225 5.41 -14.79 1.37
C GLU A 225 5.28 -15.92 0.34
N VAL A 226 6.30 -16.06 -0.51
CA VAL A 226 6.39 -17.11 -1.52
C VAL A 226 7.65 -17.93 -1.26
N THR A 227 7.45 -19.22 -1.11
CA THR A 227 8.48 -20.26 -1.06
C THR A 227 8.33 -21.19 -2.25
N ASP A 228 9.25 -22.15 -2.42
CA ASP A 228 9.15 -23.13 -3.51
C ASP A 228 7.95 -24.08 -3.35
N SER A 229 7.44 -24.25 -2.13
CA SER A 229 6.38 -25.23 -1.80
C SER A 229 5.04 -24.59 -1.44
N ASP A 230 5.06 -23.36 -0.93
CA ASP A 230 3.88 -22.73 -0.32
C ASP A 230 3.87 -21.22 -0.53
N ARG A 231 2.67 -20.65 -0.54
CA ARG A 231 2.41 -19.23 -0.62
C ARG A 231 1.41 -18.83 0.46
N SER A 232 1.83 -17.95 1.34
CA SER A 232 0.98 -17.35 2.36
C SER A 232 0.94 -15.83 2.19
N SER A 233 -0.12 -15.19 2.69
CA SER A 233 -0.20 -13.73 2.65
C SER A 233 -0.99 -13.17 3.81
N ILE A 234 -0.58 -12.00 4.28
CA ILE A 234 -1.34 -11.16 5.20
C ILE A 234 -1.76 -9.86 4.50
N ILE A 235 -2.82 -9.24 5.00
CA ILE A 235 -3.43 -8.02 4.47
C ILE A 235 -3.47 -6.98 5.59
N LEU A 236 -2.60 -5.97 5.46
CA LEU A 236 -2.48 -4.84 6.37
C LEU A 236 -3.31 -3.65 5.85
N PRO A 237 -4.35 -3.19 6.58
CA PRO A 237 -5.01 -1.92 6.25
C PRO A 237 -4.00 -0.77 6.32
N LEU A 238 -4.01 0.13 5.33
CA LEU A 238 -3.05 1.26 5.31
C LEU A 238 -3.24 2.21 6.50
N SER A 239 -4.45 2.26 7.07
CA SER A 239 -4.78 2.97 8.31
C SER A 239 -3.92 2.56 9.51
N GLY A 240 -3.40 1.33 9.52
CA GLY A 240 -2.52 0.79 10.56
C GLY A 240 -1.04 0.74 10.20
N LEU A 241 -0.64 1.27 9.03
CA LEU A 241 0.72 1.08 8.50
C LEU A 241 1.78 1.72 9.39
N LYS A 242 1.50 2.91 9.94
CA LYS A 242 2.43 3.61 10.82
C LYS A 242 2.69 2.85 12.12
N GLN A 243 1.64 2.35 12.77
CA GLN A 243 1.78 1.54 14.00
C GLN A 243 2.48 0.21 13.69
N PHE A 244 2.22 -0.37 12.51
CA PHE A 244 2.91 -1.58 12.07
C PHE A 244 4.41 -1.33 11.84
N HIS A 245 4.76 -0.21 11.22
CA HIS A 245 6.14 0.25 11.03
C HIS A 245 6.86 0.41 12.38
N GLU A 246 6.26 1.13 13.33
CA GLU A 246 6.81 1.30 14.69
C GLU A 246 6.98 -0.05 15.41
N MET A 247 6.00 -0.95 15.26
CA MET A 247 6.07 -2.29 15.85
C MET A 247 7.26 -3.09 15.31
N VAL A 248 7.46 -3.09 13.99
CA VAL A 248 8.60 -3.77 13.34
C VAL A 248 9.92 -3.12 13.74
N GLY A 249 9.95 -1.80 13.92
CA GLY A 249 11.11 -1.05 14.41
C GLY A 249 11.64 -1.59 15.74
N HIS A 250 10.74 -1.82 16.71
CA HIS A 250 11.11 -2.41 18.00
C HIS A 250 11.77 -3.80 17.85
N PHE A 251 11.32 -4.62 16.89
CA PHE A 251 11.93 -5.93 16.66
C PHE A 251 13.32 -5.79 16.02
N VAL A 252 13.52 -4.84 15.11
CA VAL A 252 14.84 -4.57 14.51
C VAL A 252 15.86 -4.20 15.58
N GLU A 253 15.51 -3.29 16.49
CA GLU A 253 16.37 -2.87 17.62
C GLU A 253 16.80 -4.08 18.46
N ILE A 254 15.84 -4.90 18.88
CA ILE A 254 16.11 -6.11 19.70
C ILE A 254 16.96 -7.14 18.94
N THR A 255 16.78 -7.26 17.62
CA THR A 255 17.62 -8.16 16.83
C THR A 255 19.06 -7.68 16.70
N LYS A 256 19.30 -6.35 16.69
CA LYS A 256 20.64 -5.74 16.63
C LYS A 256 21.38 -5.84 17.96
N ASP A 257 20.73 -5.47 19.07
CA ASP A 257 21.36 -5.41 20.40
C ASP A 257 21.90 -6.78 20.89
N LYS A 258 21.28 -7.88 20.43
CA LYS A 258 21.69 -9.24 20.80
C LYS A 258 22.75 -9.87 19.88
N ILE A 259 23.07 -9.25 18.73
CA ILE A 259 24.20 -9.67 17.90
C ILE A 259 25.50 -9.13 18.50
N GLU A 260 25.47 -7.91 19.06
CA GLU A 260 26.63 -7.29 19.68
C GLU A 260 26.86 -7.77 21.14
N GLY A 261 25.80 -8.20 21.83
CA GLY A 261 25.88 -8.70 23.21
C GLY A 261 26.48 -10.11 23.39
N MET A 262 26.79 -10.85 22.31
CA MET A 262 27.26 -12.25 22.39
C MET A 262 28.62 -12.51 21.72
N THR A 263 29.31 -11.45 21.28
CA THR A 263 30.72 -11.48 20.83
C THR A 263 31.70 -10.97 21.91
N GLY A 264 31.26 -10.84 23.16
CA GLY A 264 32.08 -10.50 24.31
C GLY A 264 32.61 -11.74 25.04
N ALA A 265 33.71 -12.31 24.53
CA ALA A 265 34.73 -13.07 25.26
C ALA A 265 34.27 -14.09 26.34
N ASN A 266 34.09 -15.36 25.96
CA ASN A 266 34.42 -16.49 26.85
C ASN A 266 35.85 -16.97 26.53
N VAL A 267 36.85 -16.17 26.91
CA VAL A 267 38.23 -16.65 27.01
C VAL A 267 38.32 -17.42 28.33
N ARG A 268 38.16 -18.74 28.26
CA ARG A 268 38.62 -19.62 29.34
C ARG A 268 40.14 -19.64 29.27
N THR A 269 40.78 -18.82 30.09
CA THR A 269 42.21 -18.93 30.39
C THR A 269 42.44 -20.32 30.99
N VAL A 270 43.17 -21.17 30.26
CA VAL A 270 43.68 -22.43 30.78
C VAL A 270 45.05 -22.11 31.38
N ASP A 271 45.18 -22.27 32.70
CA ASP A 271 46.46 -22.05 33.39
C ASP A 271 47.54 -23.01 32.86
N PRO A 272 48.79 -22.55 32.71
CA PRO A 272 49.89 -23.40 32.27
C PRO A 272 50.30 -24.39 33.38
N PRO A 273 50.75 -25.61 33.01
CA PRO A 273 51.14 -26.63 33.97
C PRO A 273 52.43 -26.22 34.68
N GLN A 274 52.41 -26.19 36.01
CA GLN A 274 53.61 -26.10 36.82
C GLN A 274 54.43 -27.40 36.69
N ARG A 275 55.69 -27.26 36.28
CA ARG A 275 56.77 -28.21 36.57
C ARG A 275 58.06 -27.45 36.79
#